data_AF-A0A7W2JX51-F1
#
_entry.id   AF-A0A7W2JX51-F1
#
_cell.length_a   1.000
_cell.length_b   1.000
_cell.length_c   1.000
_cell.angle_alpha   90.00
_cell.angle_beta   90.00
_cell.angle_gamma   90.00
#
_symmetry.space_group_name_H-M   'P 1'
#
loop_
_entity.id
_entity.type
_entity.pdbx_description
1 polymer ?
#
loop_
_entity_poly.entity_id
_entity_poly.type
_entity_poly.pdbx_seq_one_letter_code
_entity_poly.pdbx_strand_id
1 'polypeptide(L)'
;MSVNTPSRITELVIEAGTRKAHLPTRATLILGFLAGAFISLGFLLAIHVSTMIPTPWASFGTLLGAAVFPIGLILVILAGGELLTGNMMSLPLAMFAGRIRLWAVARNWALVTLANLLGALFVAYCFGHLLGLTEGAYLGKTLAGATSKVSADFLHAFVSGIGCNWLVCLAVWLSYASREMSGKILGIWFPIMAFVAIGFQHVVANMFLIPAAIFAGYLSWGQLLENLAAVFLGNAVGGAIFVGLAYYVSFGVPAQEQGALQ
;
A
#
# COMPACT_ATOMS: atom_id res chain seq x y z
N MET A 1 20.94 20.56 3.66
CA MET A 1 20.31 20.10 2.41
C MET A 1 18.92 19.58 2.73
N SER A 2 17.90 20.02 1.99
CA SER A 2 16.49 19.62 2.18
C SER A 2 16.18 18.21 1.66
N VAL A 3 17.10 17.63 0.88
CA VAL A 3 16.99 16.30 0.27
C VAL A 3 18.05 15.35 0.81
N ASN A 4 17.64 14.16 1.25
CA ASN A 4 18.53 13.08 1.69
C ASN A 4 19.03 12.27 0.47
N THR A 5 20.29 11.83 0.50
CA THR A 5 20.85 10.94 -0.53
C THR A 5 20.26 9.53 -0.42
N PRO A 6 20.31 8.71 -1.49
CA PRO A 6 19.86 7.31 -1.43
C PRO A 6 20.49 6.49 -0.29
N SER A 7 21.79 6.68 -0.02
CA SER A 7 22.46 6.03 1.13
C SER A 7 21.85 6.46 2.46
N ARG A 8 21.61 7.77 2.65
CA ARG A 8 20.97 8.26 3.88
C ARG A 8 19.53 7.77 4.01
N ILE A 9 18.77 7.67 2.92
CA ILE A 9 17.43 7.10 2.95
C ILE A 9 17.48 5.62 3.37
N THR A 10 18.44 4.86 2.86
CA THR A 10 18.64 3.44 3.23
C THR A 10 18.79 3.29 4.74
N GLU A 11 19.65 4.09 5.37
CA GLU A 11 19.82 4.11 6.82
C GLU A 11 18.52 4.43 7.56
N LEU A 12 17.79 5.48 7.13
CA LEU A 12 16.51 5.87 7.72
C LEU A 12 15.45 4.78 7.62
N VAL A 13 15.41 4.04 6.50
CA VAL A 13 14.46 2.93 6.32
C VAL A 13 14.86 1.72 7.17
N ILE A 14 16.15 1.43 7.33
CA ILE A 14 16.65 0.38 8.25
C ILE A 14 16.25 0.72 9.69
N GLU A 15 16.45 1.96 10.13
CA GLU A 15 16.06 2.44 11.46
C GLU A 15 14.53 2.34 11.65
N ALA A 16 13.76 2.75 10.64
CA ALA A 16 12.31 2.64 10.66
C ALA A 16 11.84 1.18 10.76
N GLY A 17 12.39 0.27 9.95
CA GLY A 17 12.07 -1.16 9.98
C GLY A 17 12.41 -1.80 11.33
N THR A 18 13.57 -1.44 11.90
CA THR A 18 14.00 -1.90 13.22
C THR A 18 13.03 -1.44 14.32
N ARG A 19 12.63 -0.16 14.30
CA ARG A 19 11.64 0.37 15.27
C ARG A 19 10.29 -0.33 15.14
N LYS A 20 9.80 -0.52 13.91
CA LYS A 20 8.52 -1.18 13.63
C LYS A 20 8.46 -2.62 14.12
N ALA A 21 9.56 -3.36 13.99
CA ALA A 21 9.67 -4.73 14.49
C ALA A 21 9.48 -4.86 16.01
N HIS A 22 9.82 -3.81 16.76
CA HIS A 22 9.75 -3.76 18.23
C HIS A 22 8.53 -3.00 18.76
N LEU A 23 7.60 -2.59 17.89
CA LEU A 23 6.37 -1.94 18.35
C LEU A 23 5.56 -2.90 19.23
N PRO A 24 4.99 -2.42 20.36
CA PRO A 24 4.06 -3.19 21.15
C PRO A 24 2.86 -3.63 20.31
N THR A 25 2.37 -4.86 20.51
CA THR A 25 1.23 -5.42 19.74
C THR A 25 0.03 -4.47 19.68
N ARG A 26 -0.30 -3.83 20.82
CA ARG A 26 -1.40 -2.84 20.89
C ARG A 26 -1.23 -1.69 19.90
N ALA A 27 -0.01 -1.16 19.77
CA ALA A 27 0.29 -0.04 18.88
C ALA A 27 0.24 -0.52 17.43
N THR A 28 0.80 -1.68 17.12
CA THR A 28 0.73 -2.30 15.78
C THR A 28 -0.72 -2.51 15.33
N LEU A 29 -1.60 -2.99 16.22
CA LEU A 29 -3.01 -3.23 15.88
C LEU A 29 -3.78 -1.91 15.68
N ILE A 30 -3.60 -0.91 16.55
CA ILE A 30 -4.29 0.39 16.42
C ILE A 30 -3.80 1.12 15.16
N LEU A 31 -2.49 1.25 14.98
CA LEU A 31 -1.91 1.94 13.82
C LEU A 31 -2.16 1.17 12.53
N GLY A 32 -2.24 -0.16 12.59
CA GLY A 32 -2.63 -1.00 11.45
C GLY A 32 -4.10 -0.83 11.07
N PHE A 33 -5.00 -0.75 12.05
CA PHE A 33 -6.40 -0.45 11.79
C PHE A 33 -6.55 0.91 11.10
N LEU A 34 -5.90 1.95 11.64
CA LEU A 34 -5.93 3.29 11.05
C LEU A 34 -5.36 3.30 9.62
N ALA A 35 -4.25 2.60 9.37
CA ALA A 35 -3.69 2.51 8.02
C ALA A 35 -4.64 1.84 7.01
N GLY A 36 -5.30 0.75 7.41
CA GLY A 36 -6.34 0.11 6.59
C GLY A 36 -7.49 1.07 6.28
N ALA A 37 -7.98 1.78 7.30
CA ALA A 37 -9.04 2.77 7.13
C ALA A 37 -8.61 3.95 6.22
N PHE A 38 -7.39 4.47 6.36
CA PHE A 38 -6.88 5.57 5.53
C PHE A 38 -6.77 5.20 4.05
N ILE A 39 -6.24 4.00 3.74
CA ILE A 39 -6.19 3.52 2.35
C ILE A 39 -7.62 3.35 1.80
N SER A 40 -8.54 2.86 2.61
CA SER A 40 -9.94 2.67 2.24
C SER A 40 -10.66 4.00 1.98
N LEU A 41 -10.40 5.02 2.79
CA LEU A 41 -10.90 6.38 2.57
C LEU A 41 -10.36 7.00 1.27
N GLY A 42 -9.08 6.78 0.96
CA GLY A 42 -8.51 7.17 -0.34
C GLY A 42 -9.20 6.49 -1.51
N PHE A 43 -9.52 5.20 -1.40
CA PHE A 43 -10.29 4.48 -2.42
C PHE A 43 -11.73 4.98 -2.52
N LEU A 44 -12.40 5.18 -1.39
CA LEU A 44 -13.76 5.71 -1.37
C LEU A 44 -13.84 7.07 -2.08
N LEU A 45 -12.90 7.97 -1.81
CA LEU A 45 -12.78 9.25 -2.52
C LEU A 45 -12.56 9.04 -4.03
N ALA A 46 -11.68 8.11 -4.42
CA ALA A 46 -11.43 7.80 -5.82
C ALA A 46 -12.68 7.29 -6.56
N ILE A 47 -13.50 6.44 -5.91
CA ILE A 47 -14.79 5.99 -6.45
C ILE A 47 -15.72 7.18 -6.68
N HIS A 48 -15.84 8.07 -5.69
CA HIS A 48 -16.73 9.22 -5.74
C HIS A 48 -16.34 10.19 -6.86
N VAL A 49 -15.07 10.60 -6.90
CA VAL A 49 -14.56 11.51 -7.93
C VAL A 49 -14.71 10.90 -9.32
N SER A 50 -14.42 9.61 -9.49
CA SER A 50 -14.56 8.93 -10.78
C SER A 50 -16.02 8.78 -11.23
N THR A 51 -16.97 8.74 -10.29
CA THR A 51 -18.42 8.60 -10.56
C THR A 51 -19.04 9.94 -10.96
N MET A 52 -18.51 11.06 -10.45
CA MET A 52 -18.99 12.41 -10.81
C MET A 52 -18.72 12.78 -12.28
N ILE A 53 -17.82 12.06 -12.95
CA ILE A 53 -17.45 12.33 -14.34
C ILE A 53 -18.36 11.55 -15.31
N PRO A 54 -19.04 12.21 -16.27
CA PRO A 54 -19.91 11.55 -17.23
C PRO A 54 -19.21 10.47 -18.07
N THR A 55 -19.95 9.45 -18.50
CA THR A 55 -19.44 8.31 -19.28
C THR A 55 -18.59 8.68 -20.51
N PRO A 56 -18.92 9.70 -21.32
CA PRO A 56 -18.06 10.12 -22.44
C PRO A 56 -16.64 10.52 -22.01
N TRP A 57 -16.44 10.87 -20.75
CA TRP A 57 -15.18 11.28 -20.14
C TRP A 57 -14.65 10.26 -19.13
N ALA A 58 -15.07 8.99 -19.22
CA ALA A 58 -14.75 7.97 -18.23
C ALA A 58 -13.24 7.81 -17.96
N SER A 59 -12.38 7.89 -18.99
CA SER A 59 -10.92 7.82 -18.84
C SER A 59 -10.36 8.98 -18.01
N PHE A 60 -10.93 10.19 -18.18
CA PHE A 60 -10.58 11.34 -17.36
C PHE A 60 -11.06 11.17 -15.92
N GLY A 61 -12.24 10.58 -15.71
CA GLY A 61 -12.72 10.18 -14.39
C GLY A 61 -11.78 9.21 -13.68
N THR A 62 -11.29 8.18 -14.37
CA THR A 62 -10.28 7.26 -13.82
C THR A 62 -8.98 7.97 -13.46
N LEU A 63 -8.51 8.91 -14.30
CA LEU A 63 -7.31 9.69 -13.99
C LEU A 63 -7.49 10.57 -12.76
N LEU A 64 -8.63 11.26 -12.62
CA LEU A 64 -8.94 12.08 -11.44
C LEU A 64 -9.08 11.21 -10.18
N GLY A 65 -9.74 10.05 -10.28
CA GLY A 65 -9.80 9.06 -9.21
C GLY A 65 -8.40 8.61 -8.76
N ALA A 66 -7.53 8.30 -9.72
CA ALA A 66 -6.13 7.96 -9.45
C ALA A 66 -5.35 9.13 -8.82
N ALA A 67 -5.65 10.37 -9.20
CA ALA A 67 -4.99 11.56 -8.66
C ALA A 67 -5.37 11.86 -7.21
N VAL A 68 -6.58 11.50 -6.76
CA VAL A 68 -7.04 11.74 -5.38
C VAL A 68 -6.78 10.57 -4.43
N PHE A 69 -6.61 9.35 -4.95
CA PHE A 69 -6.28 8.17 -4.16
C PHE A 69 -5.05 8.32 -3.22
N PRO A 70 -3.96 9.04 -3.58
CA PRO A 70 -2.77 9.19 -2.75
C PRO A 70 -3.01 9.74 -1.34
N ILE A 71 -4.16 10.40 -1.10
CA ILE A 71 -4.54 10.87 0.25
C ILE A 71 -4.44 9.77 1.30
N GLY A 72 -4.74 8.52 0.94
CA GLY A 72 -4.64 7.39 1.87
C GLY A 72 -3.21 7.18 2.39
N LEU A 73 -2.22 7.12 1.50
CA LEU A 73 -0.82 6.95 1.91
C LEU A 73 -0.24 8.23 2.55
N ILE A 74 -0.70 9.41 2.13
CA ILE A 74 -0.33 10.69 2.76
C ILE A 74 -0.75 10.67 4.24
N LEU A 75 -1.98 10.25 4.56
CA LEU A 75 -2.45 10.10 5.94
C LEU A 75 -1.62 9.06 6.71
N VAL A 76 -1.36 7.89 6.13
CA VAL A 76 -0.52 6.85 6.75
C VAL A 76 0.86 7.39 7.13
N ILE A 77 1.51 8.14 6.25
CA ILE A 77 2.89 8.62 6.48
C ILE A 77 2.92 9.84 7.42
N LEU A 78 1.97 10.77 7.30
CA LEU A 78 2.03 12.05 8.02
C LEU A 78 1.25 12.04 9.35
N ALA A 79 0.08 11.38 9.40
CA ALA A 79 -0.67 11.21 10.65
C ALA A 79 -0.15 10.00 11.47
N GLY A 80 0.46 9.04 10.79
CA GLY A 80 1.01 7.84 11.39
C GLY A 80 0.07 6.64 11.24
N GLY A 81 0.63 5.54 10.74
CA GLY A 81 -0.06 4.27 10.56
C GLY A 81 0.93 3.15 10.23
N GLU A 82 0.55 1.92 10.52
CA GLU A 82 1.32 0.73 10.16
C GLU A 82 0.69 0.08 8.93
N LEU A 83 1.24 0.38 7.75
CA LEU A 83 0.76 -0.16 6.50
C LEU A 83 1.58 -1.36 6.06
N LEU A 84 0.91 -2.48 5.79
CA LEU A 84 1.53 -3.75 5.39
C LEU A 84 2.50 -3.59 4.22
N THR A 85 2.09 -2.89 3.17
CA THR A 85 2.86 -2.79 1.92
C THR A 85 4.15 -1.97 2.08
N GLY A 86 4.16 -0.92 2.90
CA GLY A 86 5.41 -0.24 3.30
C GLY A 86 6.28 -1.07 4.25
N ASN A 87 5.65 -1.91 5.08
CA ASN A 87 6.33 -2.86 5.96
C ASN A 87 6.96 -4.02 5.18
N MET A 88 6.46 -4.33 3.98
CA MET A 88 7.05 -5.29 3.06
C MET A 88 8.39 -4.84 2.46
N MET A 89 8.75 -3.56 2.54
CA MET A 89 10.10 -3.07 2.23
C MET A 89 10.94 -2.86 3.50
N SER A 90 10.41 -2.11 4.46
CA SER A 90 11.20 -1.61 5.60
C SER A 90 11.69 -2.71 6.54
N LEU A 91 10.88 -3.73 6.83
CA LEU A 91 11.31 -4.83 7.69
C LEU A 91 12.33 -5.75 7.00
N PRO A 92 12.14 -6.21 5.74
CA PRO A 92 13.18 -6.95 5.03
C PRO A 92 14.50 -6.17 4.93
N LEU A 93 14.46 -4.87 4.65
CA LEU A 93 15.67 -4.03 4.64
C LEU A 93 16.42 -4.06 5.99
N ALA A 94 15.69 -3.92 7.10
CA ALA A 94 16.26 -4.02 8.44
C ALA A 94 16.79 -5.43 8.78
N MET A 95 16.14 -6.47 8.25
CA MET A 95 16.58 -7.87 8.38
C MET A 95 17.88 -8.10 7.62
N PHE A 96 17.99 -7.63 6.37
CA PHE A 96 19.21 -7.73 5.57
C PHE A 96 20.37 -7.00 6.23
N ALA A 97 20.11 -5.85 6.85
CA ALA A 97 21.08 -5.11 7.66
C ALA A 97 21.42 -5.77 9.02
N GLY A 98 20.94 -6.99 9.29
CA GLY A 98 21.23 -7.73 10.52
C GLY A 98 20.58 -7.16 11.79
N ARG A 99 19.62 -6.24 11.68
CA ARG A 99 19.01 -5.56 12.83
C ARG A 99 17.85 -6.35 13.45
N ILE A 100 17.19 -7.19 12.67
CA ILE A 100 16.05 -8.01 13.10
C ILE A 100 16.11 -9.40 12.49
N ARG A 101 15.39 -10.36 13.07
CA ARG A 101 15.28 -11.74 12.56
C ARG A 101 14.06 -11.89 11.65
N LEU A 102 14.08 -12.90 10.78
CA LEU A 102 12.96 -13.26 9.89
C LEU A 102 11.62 -13.42 10.64
N TRP A 103 11.65 -14.00 11.85
CA TRP A 103 10.45 -14.11 12.69
C TRP A 103 9.78 -12.76 12.99
N ALA A 104 10.56 -11.71 13.21
CA ALA A 104 10.01 -10.38 13.46
C ALA A 104 9.29 -9.82 12.22
N VAL A 105 9.81 -10.11 11.02
CA VAL A 105 9.15 -9.78 9.74
C VAL A 105 7.81 -10.49 9.64
N ALA A 106 7.80 -11.83 9.79
CA ALA A 106 6.59 -12.65 9.67
C ALA A 106 5.52 -12.26 10.70
N ARG A 107 5.91 -12.05 11.97
CA ARG A 107 5.01 -11.59 13.03
C ARG A 107 4.39 -10.23 12.71
N ASN A 108 5.19 -9.27 12.27
CA ASN A 108 4.68 -7.93 11.92
C ASN A 108 3.71 -8.02 10.74
N TRP A 109 4.08 -8.71 9.67
CA TRP A 109 3.21 -8.84 8.49
C TRP A 109 1.88 -9.50 8.85
N ALA A 110 1.88 -10.56 9.66
CA ALA A 110 0.65 -11.21 10.09
C ALA A 110 -0.27 -10.25 10.89
N LEU A 111 0.28 -9.57 11.90
CA LEU A 111 -0.48 -8.64 12.75
C LEU A 111 -1.02 -7.45 11.95
N VAL A 112 -0.18 -6.84 11.10
CA VAL A 112 -0.54 -5.66 10.31
C VAL A 112 -1.53 -6.03 9.20
N THR A 113 -1.42 -7.21 8.60
CA THR A 113 -2.41 -7.71 7.62
C THR A 113 -3.80 -7.79 8.26
N LEU A 114 -3.90 -8.41 9.43
CA LEU A 114 -5.17 -8.52 10.16
C LEU A 114 -5.71 -7.14 10.53
N ALA A 115 -4.86 -6.26 11.06
CA ALA A 115 -5.27 -4.92 11.46
C ALA A 115 -5.71 -4.06 10.26
N ASN A 116 -4.96 -4.07 9.16
CA ASN A 116 -5.31 -3.37 7.92
C ASN A 116 -6.64 -3.91 7.36
N LEU A 117 -6.86 -5.23 7.35
CA LEU A 117 -8.12 -5.83 6.93
C LEU A 117 -9.28 -5.34 7.81
N LEU A 118 -9.14 -5.34 9.13
CA LEU A 118 -10.20 -4.85 10.03
C LEU A 118 -10.54 -3.37 9.80
N GLY A 119 -9.52 -2.52 9.58
CA GLY A 119 -9.73 -1.11 9.23
C GLY A 119 -10.44 -0.94 7.88
N ALA A 120 -10.09 -1.77 6.90
CA ALA A 120 -10.71 -1.73 5.58
C ALA A 120 -12.16 -2.24 5.59
N LEU A 121 -12.43 -3.33 6.33
CA LEU A 121 -13.79 -3.85 6.55
C LEU A 121 -14.67 -2.85 7.28
N PHE A 122 -14.12 -2.14 8.27
CA PHE A 122 -14.85 -1.07 8.96
C PHE A 122 -15.31 0.01 7.98
N VAL A 123 -14.42 0.51 7.11
CA VAL A 123 -14.79 1.54 6.12
C VAL A 123 -15.74 0.98 5.06
N ALA A 124 -15.50 -0.23 4.55
CA ALA A 124 -16.36 -0.88 3.57
C ALA A 124 -17.80 -1.09 4.11
N TYR A 125 -17.94 -1.52 5.37
CA TYR A 125 -19.24 -1.73 5.97
C TYR A 125 -19.89 -0.42 6.43
N CYS A 126 -19.22 0.36 7.29
CA CYS A 126 -19.83 1.53 7.90
C CYS A 126 -20.04 2.68 6.91
N PHE A 127 -19.08 2.95 6.02
CA PHE A 127 -19.20 4.05 5.06
C PHE A 127 -19.69 3.56 3.71
N GLY A 128 -19.19 2.42 3.23
CA GLY A 128 -19.62 1.85 1.96
C GLY A 128 -21.07 1.36 1.97
N HIS A 129 -21.38 0.40 2.83
CA HIS A 129 -22.69 -0.27 2.88
C HIS A 129 -23.73 0.52 3.69
N LEU A 130 -23.49 0.79 4.98
CA LEU A 130 -24.48 1.43 5.86
C LEU A 130 -24.85 2.86 5.43
N LEU A 131 -23.88 3.66 4.96
CA LEU A 131 -24.14 4.99 4.40
C LEU A 131 -24.41 4.96 2.89
N GLY A 132 -24.30 3.80 2.23
CA GLY A 132 -24.49 3.64 0.79
C GLY A 132 -23.44 4.32 -0.10
N LEU A 133 -22.27 4.71 0.43
CA LEU A 133 -21.26 5.46 -0.32
C LEU A 133 -20.46 4.60 -1.32
N THR A 134 -20.66 3.28 -1.34
CA THR A 134 -20.16 2.40 -2.41
C THR A 134 -21.27 1.77 -3.24
N GLU A 135 -22.51 2.14 -2.96
CA GLU A 135 -23.72 1.58 -3.56
C GLU A 135 -24.51 2.68 -4.30
N GLY A 136 -25.74 2.37 -4.73
CA GLY A 136 -26.58 3.30 -5.49
C GLY A 136 -25.85 3.87 -6.71
N ALA A 137 -25.68 5.19 -6.76
CA ALA A 137 -24.98 5.87 -7.85
C ALA A 137 -23.51 5.43 -8.01
N TYR A 138 -22.86 4.96 -6.95
CA TYR A 138 -21.45 4.55 -6.93
C TYR A 138 -21.25 3.08 -7.26
N LEU A 139 -22.32 2.27 -7.18
CA LEU A 139 -22.27 0.82 -7.32
C LEU A 139 -21.59 0.36 -8.61
N GLY A 140 -21.91 1.01 -9.74
CA GLY A 140 -21.33 0.66 -11.03
C GLY A 140 -19.79 0.75 -11.05
N LYS A 141 -19.22 1.78 -10.41
CA LYS A 141 -17.76 1.93 -10.28
C LYS A 141 -17.17 0.93 -9.28
N THR A 142 -17.84 0.72 -8.14
CA THR A 142 -17.44 -0.29 -7.15
C THR A 142 -17.35 -1.68 -7.78
N LEU A 143 -18.40 -2.11 -8.50
CA LEU A 143 -18.47 -3.42 -9.13
C LEU A 143 -17.49 -3.58 -10.28
N ALA A 144 -17.34 -2.58 -11.15
CA ALA A 144 -16.35 -2.63 -12.21
C ALA A 144 -14.93 -2.79 -11.65
N GLY A 145 -14.62 -2.02 -10.59
CA GLY A 145 -13.36 -2.13 -9.86
C GLY A 145 -13.16 -3.53 -9.27
N ALA A 146 -14.06 -3.96 -8.39
CA ALA A 146 -13.94 -5.24 -7.68
C ALA A 146 -13.90 -6.44 -8.63
N THR A 147 -14.77 -6.48 -9.64
CA THR A 147 -14.84 -7.57 -10.62
C THR A 147 -13.55 -7.69 -11.43
N SER A 148 -12.95 -6.57 -11.83
CA SER A 148 -11.66 -6.58 -12.53
C SER A 148 -10.51 -7.19 -11.70
N LYS A 149 -10.58 -7.09 -10.37
CA LYS A 149 -9.55 -7.63 -9.46
C LYS A 149 -9.70 -9.13 -9.24
N VAL A 150 -10.92 -9.61 -9.06
CA VAL A 150 -11.21 -11.04 -8.81
C VAL A 150 -11.27 -11.90 -10.07
N SER A 151 -11.39 -11.28 -11.25
CA SER A 151 -11.34 -12.00 -12.54
C SER A 151 -9.92 -12.28 -13.04
N ALA A 152 -8.90 -11.62 -12.47
CA ALA A 152 -7.52 -11.91 -12.77
C ALA A 152 -7.13 -13.28 -12.19
N ASP A 153 -6.51 -14.13 -13.00
CA ASP A 153 -5.91 -15.37 -12.49
C ASP A 153 -4.75 -15.08 -11.54
N PHE A 154 -4.26 -16.13 -10.87
CA PHE A 154 -3.19 -16.03 -9.89
C PHE A 154 -1.94 -15.33 -10.44
N LEU A 155 -1.50 -15.67 -11.65
CA LEU A 155 -0.26 -15.13 -12.21
C LEU A 155 -0.40 -13.64 -12.54
N HIS A 156 -1.52 -13.26 -13.16
CA HIS A 156 -1.81 -11.86 -13.48
C HIS A 156 -1.95 -11.02 -12.21
N ALA A 157 -2.67 -11.52 -11.19
CA ALA A 157 -2.80 -10.83 -9.91
C ALA A 157 -1.46 -10.73 -9.16
N PHE A 158 -0.63 -11.78 -9.21
CA PHE A 158 0.71 -11.81 -8.62
C PHE A 158 1.64 -10.79 -9.27
N VAL A 159 1.79 -10.80 -10.60
CA VAL A 159 2.66 -9.85 -11.33
C VAL A 159 2.17 -8.42 -11.15
N SER A 160 0.85 -8.20 -11.21
CA SER A 160 0.23 -6.92 -10.91
C SER A 160 0.54 -6.43 -9.49
N GLY A 161 0.57 -7.35 -8.52
CA GLY A 161 1.00 -7.08 -7.15
C GLY A 161 2.47 -6.65 -7.04
N ILE A 162 3.37 -7.22 -7.84
CA ILE A 162 4.79 -6.80 -7.86
C ILE A 162 4.89 -5.34 -8.29
N GLY A 163 4.29 -5.00 -9.43
CA GLY A 163 4.30 -3.63 -9.97
C GLY A 163 3.67 -2.61 -9.01
N CYS A 164 2.57 -3.00 -8.35
CA CYS A 164 1.94 -2.16 -7.33
C CYS A 164 2.92 -1.82 -6.21
N ASN A 165 3.46 -2.84 -5.53
CA ASN A 165 4.21 -2.58 -4.31
C ASN A 165 5.60 -2.03 -4.57
N TRP A 166 6.14 -2.20 -5.79
CA TRP A 166 7.31 -1.44 -6.20
C TRP A 166 7.03 0.07 -6.12
N LEU A 167 5.93 0.55 -6.70
CA LEU A 167 5.57 1.97 -6.67
C LEU A 167 5.17 2.46 -5.26
N VAL A 168 4.46 1.64 -4.49
CA VAL A 168 4.10 1.99 -3.10
C VAL A 168 5.35 2.12 -2.23
N CYS A 169 6.29 1.17 -2.33
CA CYS A 169 7.55 1.23 -1.58
C CYS A 169 8.41 2.42 -2.02
N LEU A 170 8.43 2.76 -3.31
CA LEU A 170 9.09 3.98 -3.81
C LEU A 170 8.42 5.26 -3.30
N ALA A 171 7.09 5.32 -3.19
CA ALA A 171 6.42 6.46 -2.55
C ALA A 171 6.87 6.63 -1.09
N VAL A 172 6.93 5.53 -0.33
CA VAL A 172 7.45 5.55 1.05
C VAL A 172 8.93 5.97 1.07
N TRP A 173 9.75 5.44 0.16
CA TRP A 173 11.17 5.80 0.01
C TRP A 173 11.36 7.30 -0.27
N LEU A 174 10.63 7.85 -1.24
CA LEU A 174 10.68 9.27 -1.60
C LEU A 174 10.18 10.16 -0.47
N SER A 175 9.27 9.68 0.38
CA SER A 175 8.86 10.42 1.58
C SER A 175 9.99 10.58 2.61
N TYR A 176 11.01 9.70 2.59
CA TYR A 176 12.24 9.87 3.38
C TYR A 176 13.27 10.76 2.68
N ALA A 177 13.12 11.04 1.38
CA ALA A 177 14.02 11.94 0.67
C ALA A 177 13.85 13.40 1.14
N SER A 178 12.63 13.82 1.47
CA SER A 178 12.34 15.19 1.94
C SER A 178 12.16 15.28 3.46
N ARG A 179 12.66 16.37 4.06
CA ARG A 179 12.34 16.75 5.44
C ARG A 179 11.08 17.60 5.57
N GLU A 180 10.67 18.24 4.48
CA GLU A 180 9.50 19.11 4.43
C GLU A 180 8.23 18.34 4.03
N MET A 181 7.11 18.71 4.65
CA MET A 181 5.78 18.11 4.43
C MET A 181 5.39 18.11 2.94
N SER A 182 5.58 19.22 2.24
CA SER A 182 5.27 19.38 0.80
C SER A 182 6.03 18.37 -0.05
N GLY A 183 7.34 18.23 0.16
CA GLY A 183 8.18 17.27 -0.56
C GLY A 183 7.78 15.81 -0.27
N LYS A 184 7.32 15.50 0.95
CA LYS A 184 6.79 14.17 1.28
C LYS A 184 5.50 13.89 0.53
N ILE A 185 4.58 14.87 0.50
CA ILE A 185 3.31 14.76 -0.23
C ILE A 185 3.57 14.52 -1.72
N LEU A 186 4.43 15.32 -2.35
CA LEU A 186 4.75 15.17 -3.77
C LEU A 186 5.46 13.84 -4.08
N GLY A 187 6.38 13.41 -3.22
CA GLY A 187 7.07 12.12 -3.35
C GLY A 187 6.13 10.91 -3.23
N ILE A 188 5.04 11.06 -2.47
CA ILE A 188 3.98 10.05 -2.35
C ILE A 188 3.00 10.12 -3.53
N TRP A 189 2.62 11.32 -3.96
CA TRP A 189 1.50 11.53 -4.88
C TRP A 189 1.69 10.80 -6.21
N PHE A 190 2.80 11.06 -6.90
CA PHE A 190 2.99 10.59 -8.27
C PHE A 190 3.12 9.06 -8.38
N PRO A 191 3.92 8.36 -7.56
CA PRO A 191 4.00 6.90 -7.65
C PRO A 191 2.66 6.22 -7.31
N ILE A 192 1.90 6.78 -6.36
CA ILE A 192 0.60 6.23 -5.98
C ILE A 192 -0.45 6.47 -7.06
N MET A 193 -0.50 7.68 -7.63
CA MET A 193 -1.34 7.97 -8.79
C MET A 193 -1.01 7.04 -9.96
N ALA A 194 0.28 6.78 -10.21
CA ALA A 194 0.72 5.92 -11.30
C ALA A 194 0.22 4.48 -11.16
N PHE A 195 0.37 3.84 -10.00
CA PHE A 195 -0.08 2.44 -9.87
C PHE A 195 -1.60 2.31 -10.01
N VAL A 196 -2.35 3.30 -9.52
CA VAL A 196 -3.81 3.31 -9.62
C VAL A 196 -4.25 3.52 -11.07
N ALA A 197 -3.64 4.48 -11.77
CA ALA A 197 -3.94 4.76 -13.18
C ALA A 197 -3.56 3.59 -14.10
N ILE A 198 -2.47 2.89 -13.82
CA ILE A 198 -2.05 1.67 -14.55
C ILE A 198 -2.99 0.50 -14.24
N GLY A 199 -3.60 0.47 -13.05
CA GLY A 199 -4.54 -0.58 -12.64
C GLY A 199 -3.89 -1.74 -11.88
N PHE A 200 -2.72 -1.53 -11.28
CA PHE A 200 -2.07 -2.56 -10.46
C PHE A 200 -2.89 -2.98 -9.23
N GLN A 201 -2.58 -4.13 -8.63
CA GLN A 201 -3.31 -4.67 -7.48
C GLN A 201 -2.58 -4.41 -6.15
N HIS A 202 -3.25 -3.71 -5.24
CA HIS A 202 -2.76 -3.39 -3.90
C HIS A 202 -3.53 -4.18 -2.85
N VAL A 203 -2.86 -5.02 -2.08
CA VAL A 203 -3.52 -5.97 -1.16
C VAL A 203 -4.44 -5.25 -0.16
N VAL A 204 -4.01 -4.12 0.43
CA VAL A 204 -4.82 -3.37 1.40
C VAL A 204 -5.96 -2.59 0.74
N ALA A 205 -5.81 -2.18 -0.52
CA ALA A 205 -6.88 -1.51 -1.26
C ALA A 205 -7.98 -2.53 -1.63
N ASN A 206 -7.56 -3.75 -1.98
CA ASN A 206 -8.46 -4.86 -2.29
C ASN A 206 -9.22 -5.35 -1.05
N MET A 207 -8.62 -5.24 0.15
CA MET A 207 -9.32 -5.47 1.45
C MET A 207 -10.49 -4.51 1.71
N PHE A 208 -10.63 -3.42 0.94
CA PHE A 208 -11.79 -2.54 0.99
C PHE A 208 -12.73 -2.77 -0.21
N LEU A 209 -12.19 -2.69 -1.43
CA LEU A 209 -12.98 -2.67 -2.65
C LEU A 209 -13.78 -3.96 -2.85
N ILE A 210 -13.15 -5.12 -2.61
CA ILE A 210 -13.81 -6.41 -2.77
C ILE A 210 -14.88 -6.59 -1.69
N PRO A 211 -14.61 -6.37 -0.39
CA PRO A 211 -15.66 -6.41 0.64
C PRO A 211 -16.82 -5.43 0.42
N ALA A 212 -16.58 -4.24 -0.13
CA ALA A 212 -17.68 -3.33 -0.49
C ALA A 212 -18.65 -3.97 -1.50
N ALA A 213 -18.14 -4.69 -2.51
CA ALA A 213 -18.96 -5.44 -3.45
C ALA A 213 -19.59 -6.71 -2.84
N ILE A 214 -18.94 -7.34 -1.86
CA ILE A 214 -19.50 -8.47 -1.10
C ILE A 214 -20.70 -8.01 -0.27
N PHE A 215 -20.58 -6.90 0.47
CA PHE A 215 -21.68 -6.36 1.28
C PHE A 215 -22.86 -5.91 0.42
N ALA A 216 -22.60 -5.43 -0.80
CA ALA A 216 -23.64 -5.13 -1.78
C ALA A 216 -24.27 -6.39 -2.43
N GLY A 217 -23.77 -7.61 -2.12
CA GLY A 217 -24.34 -8.88 -2.56
C GLY A 217 -23.84 -9.41 -3.92
N TYR A 218 -22.75 -8.88 -4.47
CA TYR A 218 -22.29 -9.20 -5.83
C TYR A 218 -21.07 -10.13 -5.90
N LEU A 219 -20.28 -10.22 -4.83
CA LEU A 219 -19.08 -11.07 -4.75
C LEU A 219 -19.10 -11.93 -3.47
N SER A 220 -18.16 -12.86 -3.38
CA SER A 220 -18.01 -13.78 -2.24
C SER A 220 -16.69 -13.59 -1.48
N TRP A 221 -16.69 -13.98 -0.21
CA TRP A 221 -15.48 -14.03 0.61
C TRP A 221 -14.42 -14.99 0.07
N GLY A 222 -14.81 -16.04 -0.66
CA GLY A 222 -13.88 -16.94 -1.34
C GLY A 222 -13.04 -16.21 -2.39
N GLN A 223 -13.68 -15.39 -3.22
CA GLN A 223 -13.00 -14.57 -4.24
C GLN A 223 -12.04 -13.55 -3.60
N LEU A 224 -12.38 -13.02 -2.43
CA LEU A 224 -11.45 -12.18 -1.66
C LEU A 224 -10.21 -12.98 -1.28
N LEU A 225 -10.35 -14.17 -0.69
CA LEU A 225 -9.21 -14.98 -0.24
C LEU A 225 -8.27 -15.38 -1.39
N GLU A 226 -8.83 -15.79 -2.52
CA GLU A 226 -8.07 -16.12 -3.73
C GLU A 226 -7.28 -14.91 -4.25
N ASN A 227 -7.93 -13.75 -4.33
CA ASN A 227 -7.29 -12.51 -4.74
C ASN A 227 -6.17 -12.10 -3.75
N LEU A 228 -6.45 -12.14 -2.45
CA LEU A 228 -5.49 -11.76 -1.42
C LEU A 228 -4.25 -12.65 -1.46
N ALA A 229 -4.38 -13.95 -1.71
CA ALA A 229 -3.23 -14.86 -1.78
C ALA A 229 -2.23 -14.42 -2.88
N ALA A 230 -2.71 -14.20 -4.10
CA ALA A 230 -1.87 -13.80 -5.22
C ALA A 230 -1.26 -12.40 -5.02
N VAL A 231 -2.10 -11.42 -4.65
CA VAL A 231 -1.68 -10.02 -4.53
C VAL A 231 -0.77 -9.81 -3.32
N PHE A 232 -0.99 -10.51 -2.21
CA PHE A 232 -0.09 -10.46 -1.04
C PHE A 232 1.31 -10.93 -1.42
N LEU A 233 1.43 -12.07 -2.11
CA LEU A 233 2.73 -12.59 -2.55
C LEU A 233 3.42 -11.66 -3.55
N GLY A 234 2.66 -11.11 -4.49
CA GLY A 234 3.16 -10.13 -5.45
C GLY A 234 3.66 -8.88 -4.76
N ASN A 235 2.86 -8.32 -3.85
CA ASN A 235 3.27 -7.16 -3.07
C ASN A 235 4.50 -7.46 -2.20
N ALA A 236 4.60 -8.64 -1.57
CA ALA A 236 5.76 -9.04 -0.79
C ALA A 236 7.04 -9.05 -1.64
N VAL A 237 6.99 -9.61 -2.85
CA VAL A 237 8.12 -9.59 -3.80
C VAL A 237 8.47 -8.18 -4.23
N GLY A 238 7.48 -7.36 -4.62
CA GLY A 238 7.71 -5.97 -5.03
C GLY A 238 8.37 -5.11 -3.95
N GLY A 239 7.97 -5.29 -2.69
CA GLY A 239 8.56 -4.56 -1.56
C GLY A 239 9.91 -5.10 -1.10
N ALA A 240 9.99 -6.41 -0.85
CA ALA A 240 11.16 -7.02 -0.22
C ALA A 240 12.35 -7.16 -1.18
N ILE A 241 12.09 -7.45 -2.46
CA ILE A 241 13.14 -7.74 -3.45
C ILE A 241 13.43 -6.50 -4.29
N PHE A 242 12.43 -5.98 -5.01
CA PHE A 242 12.65 -4.90 -5.98
C PHE A 242 12.99 -3.54 -5.34
N VAL A 243 12.66 -3.34 -4.07
CA VAL A 243 13.07 -2.15 -3.32
C VAL A 243 13.98 -2.51 -2.15
N GLY A 244 13.55 -3.37 -1.22
CA GLY A 244 14.35 -3.76 -0.06
C GLY A 244 15.74 -4.27 -0.43
N LEU A 245 15.83 -5.41 -1.09
CA LEU A 245 17.10 -6.04 -1.45
C LEU A 245 17.92 -5.17 -2.42
N ALA A 246 17.28 -4.62 -3.44
CA ALA A 246 17.96 -3.80 -4.46
C ALA A 246 18.70 -2.59 -3.86
N TYR A 247 18.03 -1.84 -2.98
CA TYR A 247 18.66 -0.68 -2.33
C TYR A 247 19.63 -1.08 -1.22
N TYR A 248 19.40 -2.19 -0.51
CA TYR A 248 20.36 -2.69 0.47
C TYR A 248 21.69 -3.10 -0.17
N VAL A 249 21.67 -3.85 -1.28
CA VAL A 249 22.90 -4.25 -1.99
C VAL A 249 23.63 -3.03 -2.54
N SER A 250 22.89 -2.03 -3.01
CA SER A 250 23.48 -0.82 -3.62
C SER A 250 24.06 0.16 -2.60
N PHE A 251 23.43 0.31 -1.43
CA PHE A 251 23.72 1.41 -0.49
C PHE A 251 23.82 1.01 0.98
N GLY A 252 23.53 -0.24 1.33
CA GLY A 252 23.48 -0.75 2.71
C GLY A 252 24.81 -1.30 3.25
N VAL A 253 25.84 -1.41 2.40
CA VAL A 253 27.20 -1.83 2.80
C VAL A 253 27.97 -0.61 3.31
N PRO A 254 28.64 -0.66 4.48
CA PRO A 254 29.44 0.44 4.99
C PRO A 254 30.53 0.86 3.99
N ALA A 255 30.80 2.16 3.88
CA ALA A 255 31.77 2.74 2.94
C ALA A 255 33.20 2.15 3.02
N GLN A 256 33.56 1.48 4.14
CA GLN A 256 34.85 0.81 4.30
C GLN A 256 34.99 -0.49 3.46
N GLU A 257 33.89 -1.16 3.10
CA GLU A 257 33.92 -2.37 2.26
C GLU A 257 33.66 -2.08 0.78
N GLN A 258 33.07 -0.92 0.46
CA GLN A 258 32.81 -0.52 -0.93
C GLN A 258 34.09 -0.15 -1.70
N GLY A 259 35.14 0.29 -1.01
CA GLY A 259 36.47 0.54 -1.60
C GLY A 259 37.30 -0.71 -1.87
N ALA A 260 36.87 -1.89 -1.41
CA ALA A 260 37.54 -3.18 -1.64
C ALA A 260 36.96 -3.95 -2.84
N LEU A 261 35.91 -3.42 -3.47
CA LEU A 261 35.20 -4.01 -4.62
C LEU A 261 35.39 -3.21 -5.92
N GLN A 262 36.34 -2.26 -5.94
CA GLN A 262 36.86 -1.57 -7.13
C GLN A 262 38.34 -1.89 -7.29
#